data_AF-A0A0F9ENA6-F1
#
_entry.id   AF-A0A0F9ENA6-F1
#
_cell.length_a   1.000
_cell.length_b   1.000
_cell.length_c   1.000
_cell.angle_alpha   90.00
_cell.angle_beta   90.00
_cell.angle_gamma   90.00
#
_symmetry.space_group_name_H-M   'P 1'
#
loop_
_entity.id
_entity.type
_entity.pdbx_description
1 polymer ?
#
loop_
_entity_poly.entity_id
_entity_poly.type
_entity_poly.pdbx_seq_one_letter_code
_entity_poly.pdbx_strand_id
1 'polypeptide(L)'
;MAELPEGVYEKGGQLYRDVARTSPDGEECVQHRLVALTFGEAKLKHFDYFHPKFGWILEGYKLAKDRDVDDILADASEVVIATPEQQEQLALAETEGA
;
A
#
# COMPACT_ATOMS: atom_id res chain seq x y z
N MET A 1 3.00 -13.09 -18.36
CA MET A 1 2.46 -13.48 -17.05
C MET A 1 3.19 -12.62 -16.04
N ALA A 2 2.49 -11.82 -15.22
CA ALA A 2 3.16 -11.01 -14.20
C ALA A 2 3.87 -11.96 -13.24
N GLU A 3 5.19 -11.81 -13.11
CA GLU A 3 5.97 -12.59 -12.15
C GLU A 3 5.45 -12.24 -10.76
N LEU A 4 4.87 -13.23 -10.07
CA LEU A 4 4.38 -13.04 -8.71
C LEU A 4 5.58 -12.75 -7.80
N PRO A 5 5.45 -11.85 -6.81
CA PRO A 5 6.51 -11.59 -5.84
C PRO A 5 6.91 -12.88 -5.12
N GLU A 6 8.18 -12.99 -4.72
CA GLU A 6 8.67 -14.15 -3.97
C GLU A 6 7.86 -14.36 -2.68
N GLY A 7 7.46 -15.61 -2.45
CA GLY A 7 6.63 -15.99 -1.30
C GLY A 7 5.12 -15.74 -1.48
N VAL A 8 4.67 -15.34 -2.68
CA VAL A 8 3.25 -15.24 -3.03
C VAL A 8 2.78 -16.51 -3.73
N TYR A 9 1.66 -17.07 -3.29
CA TYR A 9 1.03 -18.23 -3.91
C TYR A 9 -0.46 -18.00 -4.09
N GLU A 10 -1.04 -18.65 -5.10
CA GLU A 10 -2.49 -18.66 -5.31
C GLU A 10 -3.13 -19.85 -4.60
N LYS A 11 -4.23 -19.61 -3.88
CA LYS A 11 -5.04 -20.65 -3.26
C LYS A 11 -6.51 -20.31 -3.41
N GLY A 12 -7.23 -21.09 -4.21
CA GLY A 12 -8.68 -20.91 -4.42
C GLY A 12 -9.05 -19.60 -5.14
N GLY A 13 -8.22 -19.13 -6.08
CA GLY A 13 -8.44 -17.89 -6.83
C GLY A 13 -8.10 -16.61 -6.07
N GLN A 14 -7.45 -16.71 -4.91
CA GLN A 14 -6.91 -15.59 -4.15
C GLN A 14 -5.42 -15.76 -3.94
N LEU A 15 -4.70 -14.64 -3.94
CA LEU A 15 -3.26 -14.63 -3.67
C LEU A 15 -3.02 -14.47 -2.17
N TYR A 16 -2.01 -15.17 -1.68
CA TYR A 16 -1.58 -15.13 -0.30
C TYR A 16 -0.06 -14.98 -0.23
N ARG A 17 0.42 -14.38 0.86
CA ARG A 17 1.83 -14.35 1.25
C ARG A 17 1.98 -14.85 2.68
N ASP A 18 3.07 -15.55 2.93
CA ASP A 18 3.45 -15.99 4.27
C ASP A 18 4.39 -14.99 4.90
N VAL A 19 4.07 -14.54 6.12
CA VAL A 19 4.91 -13.64 6.90
C VAL A 19 5.24 -14.31 8.22
N ALA A 20 6.53 -14.57 8.44
CA ALA A 20 7.02 -15.03 9.74
C ALA A 20 6.83 -13.91 10.76
N ARG A 21 6.19 -14.25 11.89
CA ARG A 21 5.92 -13.34 12.99
C ARG A 21 6.31 -14.04 14.29
N THR A 22 7.10 -13.35 15.10
CA THR A 22 7.36 -13.79 16.47
C THR A 22 6.16 -13.44 17.33
N SER A 23 5.51 -14.44 17.91
CA SER A 23 4.47 -14.27 18.91
C SER A 23 5.05 -13.64 20.18
N PRO A 24 4.23 -12.98 21.01
CA PRO A 24 4.70 -12.42 22.29
C PRO A 24 5.30 -13.48 23.24
N ASP A 25 4.99 -14.76 23.04
CA ASP A 25 5.54 -15.90 23.77
C ASP A 25 6.93 -16.36 23.26
N GLY A 26 7.41 -15.77 22.16
CA GLY A 26 8.70 -16.12 21.53
C GLY A 26 8.60 -17.20 20.44
N GLU A 27 7.44 -17.82 20.25
CA GLU A 27 7.22 -18.81 19.19
C GLU A 27 7.11 -18.14 17.81
N GLU A 28 7.77 -18.71 16.80
CA GLU A 28 7.66 -18.28 15.41
C GLU A 28 6.37 -18.81 14.79
N CYS A 29 5.45 -17.90 14.47
CA CYS A 29 4.18 -18.22 13.80
C CYS A 29 4.20 -17.67 12.38
N VAL A 30 3.66 -18.43 11.42
CA VAL A 30 3.46 -17.96 10.06
C VAL A 30 2.08 -17.34 9.95
N GLN A 31 2.03 -16.05 9.61
CA GLN A 31 0.79 -15.35 9.32
C GLN A 31 0.54 -15.36 7.81
N HIS A 32 -0.56 -15.99 7.40
CA HIS A 32 -1.05 -15.92 6.01
C HIS A 32 -1.76 -14.57 5.80
N ARG A 33 -1.32 -13.80 4.81
CA ARG A 33 -1.90 -12.50 4.45
C ARG A 33 -2.39 -12.52 3.01
N LEU A 34 -3.56 -11.95 2.77
CA LEU A 34 -4.14 -11.82 1.43
C LEU A 34 -3.38 -10.77 0.62
N VAL A 35 -3.18 -11.07 -0.66
CA VAL A 35 -2.47 -10.21 -1.61
C VAL A 35 -3.42 -9.79 -2.72
N ALA A 36 -3.44 -8.49 -3.01
CA ALA A 36 -4.15 -7.92 -4.14
C ALA A 36 -3.23 -7.81 -5.36
N LEU A 37 -3.82 -7.97 -6.55
CA LEU A 37 -3.12 -7.78 -7.83
C LEU A 37 -2.93 -6.30 -8.17
N THR A 38 -3.81 -5.44 -7.66
CA THR A 38 -3.80 -4.01 -7.95
C THR A 38 -3.84 -3.19 -6.67
N PHE A 39 -3.23 -2.01 -6.69
CA PHE A 39 -3.23 -1.11 -5.55
C PHE A 39 -4.64 -0.63 -5.17
N GLY A 40 -5.52 -0.43 -6.15
CA GLY A 40 -6.92 -0.07 -5.91
C GLY A 40 -7.67 -1.16 -5.15
N GLU A 41 -7.50 -2.42 -5.55
CA GLU A 41 -8.07 -3.56 -4.82
C GLU A 41 -7.48 -3.69 -3.40
N ALA A 42 -6.17 -3.47 -3.26
CA ALA A 42 -5.49 -3.49 -1.97
C ALA A 42 -6.11 -2.53 -0.97
N LYS A 43 -6.40 -1.30 -1.39
CA LYS A 43 -7.07 -0.28 -0.57
C LYS A 43 -8.50 -0.66 -0.21
N LEU A 44 -9.29 -1.10 -1.19
CA LEU A 44 -10.70 -1.41 -0.99
C LEU A 44 -10.91 -2.62 -0.07
N LYS A 45 -10.06 -3.64 -0.20
CA LYS A 45 -10.19 -4.91 0.55
C LYS A 45 -9.25 -4.99 1.75
N HIS A 46 -8.44 -3.98 1.99
CA HIS A 46 -7.39 -3.98 3.01
C HIS A 46 -6.41 -5.16 2.85
N PHE A 47 -6.02 -5.45 1.61
CA PHE A 47 -5.07 -6.52 1.29
C PHE A 47 -3.65 -5.98 1.11
N ASP A 48 -2.68 -6.85 1.25
CA ASP A 48 -1.29 -6.51 0.96
C ASP A 48 -1.09 -6.39 -0.56
N TYR A 49 -0.22 -5.48 -1.00
CA TYR A 49 0.08 -5.27 -2.40
C TYR A 49 1.58 -5.08 -2.57
N PHE A 50 2.16 -5.66 -3.61
CA PHE A 50 3.57 -5.48 -3.91
C PHE A 50 3.76 -4.36 -4.93
N HIS A 51 4.37 -3.26 -4.50
CA HIS A 51 4.76 -2.17 -5.37
C HIS A 51 6.19 -2.39 -5.90
N PRO A 52 6.44 -2.34 -7.21
CA PRO A 52 7.77 -2.64 -7.78
C PRO A 52 8.87 -1.70 -7.29
N LYS A 53 8.54 -0.44 -6.98
CA LYS A 53 9.50 0.56 -6.46
C LYS A 53 9.66 0.55 -4.94
N PHE A 54 8.58 0.30 -4.20
CA PHE A 54 8.53 0.54 -2.75
C PHE A 54 8.45 -0.76 -1.94
N GLY A 55 8.32 -1.90 -2.61
CA GLY A 55 8.11 -3.19 -2.00
C GLY A 55 6.69 -3.36 -1.48
N TRP A 56 6.56 -4.08 -0.38
CA TRP A 56 5.26 -4.45 0.18
C TRP A 56 4.53 -3.27 0.80
N ILE A 57 3.31 -3.02 0.32
CA ILE A 57 2.30 -2.16 0.94
C ILE A 57 1.32 -3.05 1.69
N LEU A 58 1.34 -2.97 3.02
CA LEU A 58 0.43 -3.66 3.92
C LEU A 58 -0.95 -2.99 3.90
N GLU A 59 -1.98 -3.81 3.77
CA GLU A 59 -3.39 -3.41 3.83
C GLU A 59 -3.77 -2.29 2.84
N GLY A 60 -2.96 -2.02 1.81
CA GLY A 60 -3.16 -0.94 0.84
C GLY A 60 -2.81 0.47 1.33
N TYR A 61 -2.29 0.63 2.56
CA TYR A 61 -2.03 1.95 3.15
C TYR A 61 -0.63 2.15 3.71
N LYS A 62 0.02 1.09 4.23
CA LYS A 62 1.28 1.23 4.98
C LYS A 62 2.41 0.51 4.28
N LEU A 63 3.58 1.11 4.17
CA LEU A 63 4.76 0.36 3.69
C LEU A 63 5.24 -0.62 4.76
N ALA A 64 5.59 -1.84 4.35
CA ALA A 64 6.08 -2.88 5.24
C ALA A 64 7.48 -2.59 5.77
N LYS A 65 8.27 -1.85 4.99
CA LYS A 65 9.59 -1.36 5.36
C LYS A 65 9.58 0.15 5.22
N ASP A 66 10.20 0.83 6.17
CA ASP A 66 10.39 2.27 6.08
C ASP A 66 11.15 2.64 4.80
N ARG A 67 10.82 3.79 4.22
CA ARG A 67 11.56 4.33 3.08
C ARG A 67 12.97 4.68 3.55
N ASP A 68 13.95 4.51 2.68
CA ASP A 68 15.30 4.99 2.98
C ASP A 68 15.29 6.51 3.12
N VAL A 69 16.08 7.05 4.05
CA VAL A 69 16.09 8.48 4.38
C VAL A 69 16.38 9.35 3.16
N ASP A 70 17.23 8.86 2.24
CA ASP A 70 17.53 9.53 0.97
C ASP A 70 16.29 9.64 0.06
N ASP A 71 15.49 8.57 -0.02
CA ASP A 71 14.26 8.55 -0.83
C ASP A 71 13.15 9.41 -0.19
N ILE A 72 13.10 9.51 1.15
CA ILE A 72 12.19 10.43 1.86
C ILE A 72 12.57 11.89 1.57
N LEU A 73 13.86 12.23 1.64
CA LEU A 73 14.35 13.59 1.40
C LEU A 73 14.23 14.00 -0.08
N ALA A 74 14.25 13.04 -1.01
CA ALA A 74 14.00 13.26 -2.43
C ALA A 74 12.51 13.45 -2.76
N ASP A 75 11.59 13.13 -1.83
CA ASP A 75 10.15 13.38 -1.98
C ASP A 75 9.85 14.86 -1.78
N ALA A 76 10.05 15.66 -2.83
CA ALA A 76 9.76 17.10 -2.86
C ALA A 76 8.24 17.39 -2.97
N SER A 77 7.39 16.50 -2.46
CA SER A 77 5.93 16.72 -2.44
C SER A 77 5.61 17.77 -1.39
N GLU A 78 5.47 19.02 -1.81
CA GLU A 78 5.11 20.13 -0.93
C GLU A 78 3.64 19.99 -0.50
N VAL A 79 3.36 20.07 0.81
CA VAL A 79 1.98 20.21 1.30
C VAL A 79 1.49 21.60 0.90
N VAL A 80 0.74 21.68 -0.19
CA VAL A 80 0.04 22.92 -0.57
C VAL A 80 -1.14 23.10 0.38
N ILE A 81 -0.93 23.91 1.41
CA ILE A 81 -2.03 24.39 2.26
C ILE A 81 -2.81 25.41 1.41
N ALA A 82 -3.91 24.97 0.81
CA ALA A 82 -4.81 25.86 0.08
C ALA A 82 -5.29 26.98 1.04
N THR A 83 -5.18 28.23 0.61
CA THR A 83 -5.82 29.35 1.32
C THR A 83 -7.36 29.18 1.25
N PRO A 84 -8.14 29.79 2.15
CA PRO A 84 -9.61 29.67 2.12
C PRO A 84 -10.22 30.03 0.74
N GLU A 85 -9.65 31.00 0.03
CA GLU A 85 -10.10 31.36 -1.33
C GLU A 85 -9.77 30.26 -2.37
N GLN A 86 -8.68 29.52 -2.21
CA GLN A 86 -8.33 28.37 -3.06
C GLN A 86 -9.17 27.13 -2.77
N GLN A 87 -9.66 26.95 -1.52
CA GLN A 87 -10.58 25.87 -1.19
C GLN A 87 -11.93 26.01 -1.89
N GLU A 88 -12.47 27.23 -2.04
CA GLU A 88 -13.70 27.45 -2.81
C GLU A 88 -13.51 27.12 -4.30
N GLN A 89 -12.36 27.46 -4.88
CA GLN A 89 -12.04 27.13 -6.28
C GLN A 89 -11.84 25.63 -6.53
N LEU A 90 -11.22 24.92 -5.60
CA LEU A 90 -11.05 23.46 -5.68
C LEU A 90 -12.39 22.73 -5.55
N ALA A 91 -13.27 23.19 -4.65
CA ALA A 91 -14.61 22.63 -4.47
C ALA A 91 -15.49 22.81 -5.72
N LEU A 92 -15.34 23.92 -6.46
CA LEU A 92 -16.01 24.15 -7.75
C LEU A 92 -15.45 23.23 -8.85
N ALA A 93 -14.13 23.05 -8.92
CA ALA A 93 -13.48 22.22 -9.93
C ALA A 93 -13.83 20.71 -9.80
N GLU A 94 -14.11 20.22 -8.59
CA GLU A 94 -14.56 18.84 -8.37
C GLU A 94 -16.03 18.60 -8.78
N THR A 95 -16.82 19.67 -9.00
CA THR A 95 -18.26 19.56 -9.36
C THR A 95 -18.56 19.59 -10.86
N GLU A 96 -17.58 19.92 -11.72
CA GLU A 96 -17.76 20.01 -13.18
C GLU A 96 -17.16 18.82 -13.96
N GLY A 97 -16.89 17.70 -13.26
CA GLY A 97 -16.38 16.46 -13.84
C GLY A 97 -17.39 15.29 -13.83
N ALA A 98 -18.69 15.57 -14.05
CA ALA A 98 -19.75 14.56 -14.15
C ALA A 98 -20.49 14.65 -15.49
#